data_AF-A0A246JPK0-F1
#
_entry.id   AF-A0A246JPK0-F1
#
_cell.length_a   1.000
_cell.length_b   1.000
_cell.length_c   1.000
_cell.angle_alpha   90.00
_cell.angle_beta   90.00
_cell.angle_gamma   90.00
#
_symmetry.space_group_name_H-M   'P 1'
#
loop_
_entity.id
_entity.type
_entity.pdbx_description
1 polymer ?
#
loop_
_entity_poly.entity_id
_entity_poly.type
_entity_poly.pdbx_seq_one_letter_code
_entity_poly.pdbx_strand_id
1 'polypeptide(L)'
;MTIYCDESGGLNAGAMTFAAVMLSPQVAADIHARFRSVTGLRGELKGSRISLVERAYLLELFDRAGGRAWVAMARRDTIGGKPGGAVPSDLSVYAALLNLAVGRWLPETGGVCTDVVIDDGRYDPVILGKVREEIQAGLGAWGRASLAESHRSDGVQIADVIANSLFNIAAGSPRAHRIQRIIEPMLASKAIRVAELKDFG
;
A
#
# COMPACT_ATOMS: atom_id res chain seq x y z
N MET A 1 -6.77 1.31 -15.90
CA MET A 1 -6.66 1.02 -14.45
C MET A 1 -5.46 1.78 -13.93
N THR A 2 -5.43 2.09 -12.64
CA THR A 2 -4.34 2.81 -11.98
C THR A 2 -3.93 2.03 -10.74
N ILE A 3 -2.63 1.94 -10.51
CA ILE A 3 -2.05 1.38 -9.28
C ILE A 3 -1.75 2.55 -8.35
N TYR A 4 -2.42 2.61 -7.22
CA TYR A 4 -2.20 3.58 -6.17
C TYR A 4 -1.35 2.97 -5.07
N CYS A 5 -0.34 3.70 -4.64
CA CYS A 5 0.75 3.21 -3.83
C CYS A 5 0.89 4.04 -2.56
N ASP A 6 0.88 3.38 -1.41
CA ASP A 6 1.16 4.01 -0.10
C ASP A 6 1.77 2.96 0.84
N GLU A 7 2.47 3.42 1.87
CA GLU A 7 3.16 2.60 2.84
C GLU A 7 2.68 2.85 4.28
N SER A 8 3.04 1.94 5.17
CA SER A 8 2.81 2.15 6.61
C SER A 8 3.93 1.52 7.43
N GLY A 9 4.27 2.17 8.53
CA GLY A 9 5.23 1.69 9.51
C GLY A 9 6.69 1.96 9.15
N GLY A 10 7.58 1.09 9.60
CA GLY A 10 9.02 1.18 9.48
C GLY A 10 9.66 0.06 10.30
N LEU A 11 10.85 -0.41 9.93
CA LEU A 11 11.46 -1.57 10.62
C LEU A 11 11.64 -1.34 12.12
N ASN A 12 11.87 -0.10 12.55
CA ASN A 12 11.95 0.27 13.97
C ASN A 12 10.64 0.02 14.73
N ALA A 13 9.49 0.09 14.05
CA ALA A 13 8.17 -0.22 14.59
C ALA A 13 7.79 -1.71 14.43
N GLY A 14 8.73 -2.56 14.05
CA GLY A 14 8.56 -4.01 13.91
C GLY A 14 8.33 -4.48 12.47
N ALA A 15 7.65 -3.68 11.65
CA ALA A 15 7.39 -3.99 10.25
C ALA A 15 7.22 -2.74 9.39
N MET A 16 7.45 -2.86 8.08
CA MET A 16 7.03 -1.90 7.07
C MET A 16 6.19 -2.64 6.04
N THR A 17 5.09 -2.03 5.60
CA THR A 17 4.24 -2.57 4.53
C THR A 17 4.04 -1.53 3.45
N PHE A 18 3.86 -1.99 2.22
CA PHE A 18 3.62 -1.15 1.06
C PHE A 18 2.46 -1.75 0.26
N ALA A 19 1.37 -1.01 0.09
CA ALA A 19 0.22 -1.44 -0.68
C ALA A 19 0.26 -0.85 -2.09
N ALA A 20 0.06 -1.70 -3.09
CA ALA A 20 -0.18 -1.33 -4.49
C ALA A 20 -1.61 -1.74 -4.86
N VAL A 21 -2.52 -0.77 -4.83
CA VAL A 21 -3.96 -0.94 -5.02
C VAL A 21 -4.35 -0.64 -6.46
N MET A 22 -4.98 -1.61 -7.13
CA MET A 22 -5.47 -1.45 -8.49
C MET A 22 -6.96 -1.08 -8.51
N LEU A 23 -7.26 0.13 -8.97
CA LEU A 23 -8.61 0.66 -9.16
C LEU A 23 -8.65 1.56 -10.40
N SER A 24 -9.85 1.83 -10.95
CA SER A 24 -10.00 2.99 -11.83
C SER A 24 -10.14 4.27 -10.98
N PRO A 25 -9.76 5.44 -11.49
CA PRO A 25 -9.95 6.70 -10.77
C PRO A 25 -11.40 6.95 -10.34
N GLN A 26 -12.36 6.61 -11.22
CA GLN A 26 -13.78 6.76 -10.90
C GLN A 26 -14.20 5.85 -9.75
N VAL A 27 -13.77 4.58 -9.74
CA VAL A 27 -14.10 3.65 -8.66
C VAL A 27 -13.48 4.10 -7.33
N ALA A 28 -12.25 4.60 -7.34
CA ALA A 28 -11.62 5.15 -6.14
C ALA A 28 -12.44 6.34 -5.59
N ALA A 29 -12.85 7.26 -6.46
CA ALA A 29 -13.70 8.40 -6.10
C ALA A 29 -15.07 7.95 -5.56
N ASP A 30 -15.70 6.95 -6.17
CA ASP A 30 -17.00 6.42 -5.75
C ASP A 30 -16.94 5.77 -4.36
N ILE A 31 -15.89 4.97 -4.09
CA ILE A 31 -15.63 4.40 -2.76
C ILE A 31 -15.49 5.52 -1.74
N HIS A 32 -14.72 6.56 -2.06
CA HIS A 32 -14.50 7.70 -1.17
C HIS A 32 -15.77 8.50 -0.90
N ALA A 33 -16.53 8.84 -1.95
CA ALA A 33 -17.79 9.55 -1.83
C ALA A 33 -18.77 8.76 -0.96
N ARG A 34 -18.87 7.44 -1.20
CA ARG A 34 -19.74 6.57 -0.41
C ARG A 34 -19.27 6.50 1.05
N PHE A 35 -17.98 6.28 1.28
CA PHE A 35 -17.40 6.25 2.62
C PHE A 35 -17.73 7.53 3.41
N ARG A 36 -17.46 8.70 2.83
CA ARG A 36 -17.72 10.02 3.44
C ARG A 36 -19.20 10.27 3.71
N SER A 37 -20.08 9.83 2.80
CA SER A 37 -21.53 10.00 2.97
C SER A 37 -22.06 9.28 4.21
N VAL A 38 -21.43 8.18 4.62
CA VAL A 38 -21.85 7.36 5.76
C VAL A 38 -21.13 7.76 7.05
N THR A 39 -19.84 8.06 6.99
CA THR A 39 -19.03 8.35 8.19
C THR A 39 -19.07 9.83 8.58
N GLY A 40 -19.44 10.72 7.66
CA GLY A 40 -19.33 12.16 7.86
C GLY A 40 -17.88 12.67 7.86
N LEU A 41 -16.90 11.85 7.44
CA LEU A 41 -15.49 12.22 7.42
C LEU A 41 -15.26 13.51 6.62
N ARG A 42 -14.69 14.52 7.28
CA ARG A 42 -14.21 15.76 6.68
C ARG A 42 -12.68 15.73 6.64
N GLY A 43 -12.10 16.20 5.53
CA GLY A 43 -10.65 16.16 5.32
C GLY A 43 -10.14 14.79 4.87
N GLU A 44 -8.86 14.54 5.07
CA GLU A 44 -8.18 13.35 4.56
C GLU A 44 -8.54 12.06 5.30
N LEU A 45 -8.76 10.98 4.55
CA LEU A 45 -8.87 9.61 5.05
C LEU A 45 -7.46 9.08 5.33
N LYS A 46 -7.16 8.85 6.61
CA LYS A 46 -5.91 8.20 7.03
C LYS A 46 -6.18 6.88 7.74
N GLY A 47 -5.53 5.81 7.31
CA GLY A 47 -5.62 4.48 7.90
C GLY A 47 -5.27 4.47 9.38
N SER A 48 -4.32 5.29 9.80
CA SER A 48 -3.95 5.44 11.21
C SER A 48 -5.03 6.10 12.08
N ARG A 49 -5.96 6.88 11.49
CA ARG A 49 -6.93 7.72 12.21
C ARG A 49 -8.35 7.17 12.25
N ILE A 50 -8.68 6.19 11.41
CA ILE A 50 -10.01 5.58 11.39
C ILE A 50 -10.18 4.49 12.46
N SER A 51 -11.42 4.34 12.91
CA SER A 51 -11.87 3.27 13.78
C SER A 51 -11.87 1.90 13.08
N LEU A 52 -12.04 0.83 13.87
CA LEU A 52 -12.18 -0.53 13.31
C LEU A 52 -13.43 -0.70 12.43
N VAL A 53 -14.53 -0.03 12.79
CA VAL A 53 -15.79 -0.11 12.04
C VAL A 53 -15.64 0.61 10.69
N GLU A 54 -15.07 1.80 10.70
CA GLU A 54 -14.75 2.54 9.47
C GLU A 54 -13.78 1.76 8.58
N ARG A 55 -12.74 1.15 9.15
CA ARG A 55 -11.82 0.29 8.40
C ARG A 55 -12.55 -0.89 7.75
N ALA A 56 -13.40 -1.59 8.50
CA ALA A 56 -14.21 -2.67 7.96
C ALA A 56 -15.11 -2.20 6.82
N TYR A 57 -15.74 -1.03 7.01
CA TYR A 57 -16.61 -0.46 6.00
C TYR A 57 -15.88 -0.09 4.70
N LEU A 58 -14.72 0.56 4.80
CA LEU A 58 -13.92 0.90 3.62
C LEU A 58 -13.46 -0.36 2.88
N LEU A 59 -12.98 -1.36 3.61
CA LEU A 59 -12.51 -2.62 3.01
C LEU A 59 -13.65 -3.40 2.35
N GLU A 60 -14.86 -3.37 2.91
CA GLU A 60 -16.06 -3.93 2.28
C GLU A 60 -16.42 -3.18 0.98
N LEU A 61 -16.37 -1.83 0.97
CA LEU A 61 -16.60 -1.05 -0.26
C LEU A 61 -15.56 -1.37 -1.33
N PHE A 62 -14.30 -1.51 -0.92
CA PHE A 62 -13.20 -1.88 -1.81
C PHE A 62 -13.41 -3.26 -2.46
N ASP A 63 -13.74 -4.28 -1.67
CA ASP A 63 -13.97 -5.64 -2.18
C ASP A 63 -15.19 -5.69 -3.13
N ARG A 64 -16.31 -5.06 -2.74
CA ARG A 64 -17.52 -4.99 -3.58
C ARG A 64 -17.30 -4.25 -4.90
N ALA A 65 -16.41 -3.27 -4.91
CA ALA A 65 -16.05 -2.53 -6.11
C ALA A 65 -15.10 -3.32 -7.04
N GLY A 66 -14.74 -4.55 -6.69
CA GLY A 66 -13.77 -5.37 -7.44
C GLY A 66 -12.33 -4.89 -7.26
N GLY A 67 -12.05 -4.15 -6.19
CA GLY A 67 -10.72 -3.66 -5.88
C GLY A 67 -9.75 -4.81 -5.63
N ARG A 68 -8.50 -4.64 -6.09
CA ARG A 68 -7.45 -5.64 -5.90
C ARG A 68 -6.17 -4.98 -5.39
N ALA A 69 -5.43 -5.68 -4.53
CA ALA A 69 -4.19 -5.16 -3.98
C ALA A 69 -3.10 -6.23 -3.90
N TRP A 70 -1.86 -5.80 -4.16
CA TRP A 70 -0.66 -6.48 -3.69
C TRP A 70 -0.09 -5.66 -2.53
N VAL A 71 0.19 -6.31 -1.41
CA VAL A 71 0.84 -5.70 -0.25
C VAL A 71 2.20 -6.35 -0.06
N ALA A 72 3.27 -5.61 -0.30
CA ALA A 72 4.61 -6.02 0.07
C ALA A 72 4.82 -5.77 1.57
N MET A 73 5.51 -6.68 2.26
CA MET A 73 5.75 -6.60 3.69
C MET A 73 7.20 -6.95 4.03
N ALA A 74 7.79 -6.14 4.90
CA ALA A 74 9.10 -6.32 5.50
C ALA A 74 8.93 -6.43 7.01
N ARG A 75 9.46 -7.50 7.64
CA ARG A 75 9.46 -7.65 9.10
C ARG A 75 10.87 -7.58 9.64
N ARG A 76 11.04 -6.93 10.79
CA ARG A 76 12.36 -6.70 11.41
C ARG A 76 13.08 -8.01 11.73
N ASP A 77 12.35 -9.00 12.22
CA ASP A 77 12.87 -10.33 12.58
C ASP A 77 13.39 -11.13 11.37
N THR A 78 12.78 -10.92 10.21
CA THR A 78 13.09 -11.64 8.98
C THR A 78 14.24 -10.98 8.23
N ILE A 79 14.27 -9.64 8.17
CA ILE A 79 15.27 -8.85 7.46
C ILE A 79 16.54 -8.60 8.30
N GLY A 80 16.38 -8.38 9.60
CA GLY A 80 17.49 -8.07 10.52
C GLY A 80 18.22 -9.30 11.07
N GLY A 81 17.86 -10.51 10.62
CA GLY A 81 18.28 -11.78 11.21
C GLY A 81 19.68 -12.27 10.84
N LYS A 82 20.46 -11.57 10.00
CA LYS A 82 21.84 -11.97 9.69
C LYS A 82 22.79 -11.46 10.79
N PRO A 83 23.50 -12.34 11.54
CA PRO A 83 24.48 -11.91 12.53
C PRO A 83 25.56 -11.05 11.88
N GLY A 84 25.75 -9.83 12.38
CA GLY A 84 26.76 -8.88 11.88
C GLY A 84 26.37 -8.09 10.61
N GLY A 85 25.15 -8.25 10.09
CA GLY A 85 24.66 -7.45 8.97
C GLY A 85 24.22 -6.05 9.41
N ALA A 86 24.56 -5.02 8.62
CA ALA A 86 23.99 -3.68 8.80
C ALA A 86 22.47 -3.73 8.62
N VAL A 87 21.72 -3.09 9.52
CA VAL A 87 20.26 -2.93 9.35
C VAL A 87 20.04 -2.09 8.09
N PRO A 88 19.22 -2.56 7.11
CA PRO A 88 18.91 -1.78 5.93
C PRO A 88 18.31 -0.43 6.29
N SER A 89 18.65 0.61 5.53
CA SER A 89 18.04 1.93 5.71
C SER A 89 16.53 1.88 5.46
N ASP A 90 15.77 2.75 6.12
CA ASP A 90 14.32 2.86 5.93
C ASP A 90 13.96 3.09 4.45
N LEU A 91 14.72 3.94 3.76
CA LEU A 91 14.56 4.22 2.33
C LEU A 91 14.82 3.00 1.45
N SER A 92 15.86 2.20 1.74
CA SER A 92 16.11 0.97 0.97
C SER A 92 14.97 -0.04 1.12
N VAL A 93 14.41 -0.17 2.34
CA VAL A 93 13.26 -1.04 2.59
C VAL A 93 12.03 -0.55 1.82
N TYR A 94 11.77 0.75 1.88
CA TYR A 94 10.69 1.39 1.13
C TYR A 94 10.77 1.11 -0.37
N ALA A 95 11.93 1.39 -1.00
CA ALA A 95 12.12 1.18 -2.43
C ALA A 95 11.96 -0.30 -2.82
N ALA A 96 12.53 -1.22 -2.03
CA ALA A 96 12.41 -2.66 -2.27
C ALA A 96 10.95 -3.16 -2.16
N LEU A 97 10.19 -2.66 -1.19
CA LEU A 97 8.78 -3.00 -1.04
C LEU A 97 7.91 -2.46 -2.17
N LEU A 98 8.14 -1.21 -2.58
CA LEU A 98 7.46 -0.61 -3.74
C LEU A 98 7.73 -1.42 -5.01
N ASN A 99 9.00 -1.70 -5.30
CA ASN A 99 9.41 -2.54 -6.44
C ASN A 99 8.76 -3.93 -6.38
N LEU A 100 8.73 -4.56 -5.22
CA LEU A 100 8.09 -5.87 -5.04
C LEU A 100 6.58 -5.79 -5.31
N ALA A 101 5.86 -4.83 -4.72
CA ALA A 101 4.41 -4.72 -4.86
C ALA A 101 3.99 -4.39 -6.31
N VAL A 102 4.65 -3.40 -6.94
CA VAL A 102 4.38 -3.03 -8.34
C VAL A 102 4.83 -4.13 -9.30
N GLY A 103 5.99 -4.75 -9.06
CA GLY A 103 6.50 -5.85 -9.87
C GLY A 103 5.58 -7.07 -9.90
N ARG A 104 4.81 -7.32 -8.82
CA ARG A 104 3.77 -8.37 -8.80
C ARG A 104 2.57 -8.06 -9.68
N TRP A 105 2.30 -6.79 -9.95
CA TRP A 105 1.22 -6.38 -10.85
C TRP A 105 1.56 -6.54 -12.33
N LEU A 106 2.82 -6.35 -12.72
CA LEU A 106 3.22 -6.32 -14.13
C LEU A 106 2.81 -7.57 -14.93
N PRO A 107 2.98 -8.82 -14.42
CA PRO A 107 2.52 -10.02 -15.13
C PRO A 107 0.99 -10.11 -15.20
N GLU A 108 0.28 -9.59 -14.19
CA GLU A 108 -1.18 -9.69 -14.09
C GLU A 108 -1.90 -8.65 -14.97
N THR A 109 -1.27 -7.52 -15.26
CA THR A 109 -1.82 -6.52 -16.20
C THR A 109 -1.52 -6.86 -17.66
N GLY A 110 -0.79 -7.95 -17.94
CA GLY A 110 -0.37 -8.32 -19.29
C GLY A 110 0.50 -7.25 -19.96
N GLY A 111 1.18 -6.40 -19.18
CA GLY A 111 1.95 -5.26 -19.69
C GLY A 111 1.10 -4.10 -20.22
N VAL A 112 -0.20 -4.05 -19.93
CA VAL A 112 -1.07 -2.94 -20.35
C VAL A 112 -0.76 -1.67 -19.57
N CYS A 113 -0.90 -0.52 -20.25
CA CYS A 113 -0.72 0.80 -19.67
C CYS A 113 -1.51 1.01 -18.39
N THR A 114 -0.76 1.04 -17.30
CA THR A 114 -1.26 1.22 -15.95
C THR A 114 -0.41 2.32 -15.33
N ASP A 115 -1.05 3.44 -15.02
CA ASP A 115 -0.39 4.51 -14.28
C ASP A 115 -0.12 4.03 -12.85
N VAL A 116 1.06 4.37 -12.34
CA VAL A 116 1.46 4.11 -10.95
C VAL A 116 1.54 5.45 -10.24
N VAL A 117 0.68 5.64 -9.24
CA VAL A 117 0.57 6.86 -8.44
C VAL A 117 1.09 6.56 -7.04
N ILE A 118 2.22 7.16 -6.69
CA ILE A 118 2.95 6.92 -5.45
C ILE A 118 2.73 8.09 -4.49
N ASP A 119 2.43 7.79 -3.23
CA ASP A 119 2.36 8.81 -2.17
C ASP A 119 3.68 9.58 -2.05
N ASP A 120 3.58 10.90 -1.87
CA ASP A 120 4.73 11.79 -1.77
C ASP A 120 5.04 12.31 -0.36
N GLY A 121 4.37 11.77 0.66
CA GLY A 121 4.39 12.34 2.00
C GLY A 121 5.55 11.90 2.89
N ARG A 122 6.24 10.80 2.59
CA ARG A 122 7.21 10.18 3.52
C ARG A 122 8.63 10.74 3.43
N TYR A 123 9.12 11.05 2.24
CA TYR A 123 10.52 11.44 2.01
C TYR A 123 10.62 12.77 1.27
N ASP A 124 11.82 13.35 1.27
CA ASP A 124 12.10 14.57 0.51
C ASP A 124 11.74 14.37 -0.99
N PRO A 125 11.15 15.38 -1.66
CA PRO A 125 10.73 15.28 -3.06
C PRO A 125 11.86 14.86 -4.02
N VAL A 126 13.12 15.21 -3.75
CA VAL A 126 14.27 14.81 -4.57
C VAL A 126 14.51 13.30 -4.46
N ILE A 127 14.34 12.73 -3.27
CA ILE A 127 14.48 11.29 -3.03
C ILE A 127 13.34 10.54 -3.74
N LEU A 128 12.10 10.99 -3.55
CA LEU A 128 10.94 10.39 -4.18
C LEU A 128 10.98 10.50 -5.70
N GLY A 129 11.55 11.60 -6.23
CA GLY A 129 11.81 11.76 -7.65
C GLY A 129 12.68 10.65 -8.24
N LYS A 130 13.74 10.25 -7.53
CA LYS A 130 14.62 9.13 -7.92
C LYS A 130 13.89 7.78 -7.87
N VAL A 131 13.12 7.54 -6.81
CA VAL A 131 12.32 6.31 -6.68
C VAL A 131 11.30 6.20 -7.82
N ARG A 132 10.61 7.31 -8.13
CA ARG A 132 9.68 7.39 -9.27
C ARG A 132 10.38 7.09 -10.61
N GLU A 133 11.61 7.58 -10.81
CA GLU A 133 12.39 7.30 -12.02
C GLU A 133 12.74 5.81 -12.17
N GLU A 134 13.11 5.15 -11.08
CA GLU A 134 13.37 3.71 -11.06
C GLU A 134 12.11 2.91 -11.43
N ILE A 135 10.96 3.28 -10.87
CA ILE A 135 9.68 2.66 -11.21
C ILE A 135 9.32 2.94 -12.68
N GLN A 136 9.51 4.17 -13.16
CA GLN A 136 9.27 4.51 -14.56
C GLN A 136 10.14 3.68 -15.50
N ALA A 137 11.40 3.42 -15.14
CA ALA A 137 12.29 2.56 -15.92
C ALA A 137 11.77 1.11 -15.97
N GLY A 138 11.28 0.58 -14.84
CA GLY A 138 10.64 -0.74 -14.78
C GLY A 138 9.34 -0.85 -15.58
N LEU A 139 8.54 0.22 -15.64
CA LEU A 139 7.34 0.31 -16.46
C LEU A 139 7.65 0.44 -17.96
N GLY A 140 8.80 1.03 -18.31
CA GLY A 140 9.16 1.34 -19.69
C GLY A 140 8.16 2.28 -20.36
N ALA A 141 7.87 2.03 -21.64
CA ALA A 141 6.88 2.80 -22.40
C ALA A 141 5.42 2.39 -22.11
N TRP A 142 5.23 1.36 -21.29
CA TRP A 142 3.91 0.78 -21.09
C TRP A 142 3.07 1.62 -20.15
N GLY A 143 3.62 2.24 -19.10
CA GLY A 143 2.84 3.07 -18.17
C GLY A 143 3.60 4.30 -17.68
N ARG A 144 2.97 5.10 -16.81
CA ARG A 144 3.58 6.30 -16.23
C ARG A 144 3.63 6.22 -14.71
N ALA A 145 4.80 6.50 -14.13
CA ALA A 145 4.96 6.70 -12.70
C ALA A 145 4.83 8.20 -12.35
N SER A 146 3.99 8.52 -11.38
CA SER A 146 3.78 9.87 -10.85
C SER A 146 3.73 9.88 -9.33
N LEU A 147 4.11 11.01 -8.75
CA LEU A 147 3.95 11.30 -7.33
C LEU A 147 2.63 12.03 -7.10
N ALA A 148 1.98 11.80 -5.97
CA ALA A 148 0.76 12.52 -5.60
C ALA A 148 0.67 12.79 -4.10
N GLU A 149 0.20 14.00 -3.78
CA GLU A 149 -0.20 14.37 -2.43
C GLU A 149 -1.40 13.53 -1.99
N SER A 150 -1.21 12.72 -0.95
CA SER A 150 -2.22 11.80 -0.40
C SER A 150 -3.63 12.40 -0.31
N HIS A 151 -3.76 13.61 0.26
CA HIS A 151 -5.06 14.26 0.47
C HIS A 151 -5.83 14.61 -0.81
N ARG A 152 -5.15 14.61 -1.98
CA ARG A 152 -5.71 14.90 -3.30
C ARG A 152 -5.98 13.63 -4.12
N SER A 153 -5.62 12.45 -3.60
CA SER A 153 -5.74 11.17 -4.30
C SER A 153 -6.54 10.18 -3.48
N ASP A 154 -7.78 9.93 -3.90
CA ASP A 154 -8.68 8.97 -3.24
C ASP A 154 -8.08 7.55 -3.23
N GLY A 155 -7.43 7.16 -4.33
CA GLY A 155 -6.80 5.85 -4.45
C GLY A 155 -5.59 5.67 -3.52
N VAL A 156 -4.77 6.70 -3.33
CA VAL A 156 -3.64 6.67 -2.38
C VAL A 156 -4.15 6.55 -0.94
N GLN A 157 -5.20 7.30 -0.58
CA GLN A 157 -5.81 7.17 0.75
C GLN A 157 -6.40 5.77 1.00
N ILE A 158 -6.96 5.11 -0.01
CA ILE A 158 -7.37 3.69 0.10
C ILE A 158 -6.14 2.78 0.30
N ALA A 159 -5.06 3.03 -0.43
CA ALA A 159 -3.80 2.30 -0.26
C ALA A 159 -3.23 2.47 1.16
N ASP A 160 -3.27 3.67 1.75
CA ASP A 160 -2.89 3.92 3.16
C ASP A 160 -3.67 2.99 4.09
N VAL A 161 -5.00 2.94 3.96
CA VAL A 161 -5.82 2.11 4.84
C VAL A 161 -5.45 0.63 4.74
N ILE A 162 -5.19 0.13 3.53
CA ILE A 162 -4.79 -1.26 3.30
C ILE A 162 -3.38 -1.51 3.86
N ALA A 163 -2.39 -0.68 3.53
CA ALA A 163 -1.03 -0.77 4.05
C ALA A 163 -1.04 -0.74 5.59
N ASN A 164 -1.72 0.25 6.18
CA ASN A 164 -1.86 0.39 7.61
C ASN A 164 -2.54 -0.82 8.26
N SER A 165 -3.51 -1.46 7.60
CA SER A 165 -4.16 -2.67 8.11
C SER A 165 -3.15 -3.81 8.27
N LEU A 166 -2.38 -4.09 7.21
CA LEU A 166 -1.38 -5.17 7.23
C LEU A 166 -0.21 -4.83 8.16
N PHE A 167 0.20 -3.57 8.24
CA PHE A 167 1.20 -3.13 9.20
C PHE A 167 0.77 -3.43 10.64
N ASN A 168 -0.46 -3.09 11.03
CA ASN A 168 -0.94 -3.34 12.39
C ASN A 168 -0.98 -4.83 12.74
N ILE A 169 -1.23 -5.70 11.75
CA ILE A 169 -1.15 -7.16 11.91
C ILE A 169 0.31 -7.59 12.05
N ALA A 170 1.17 -7.17 11.12
CA ALA A 170 2.58 -7.56 11.07
C ALA A 170 3.39 -7.10 12.29
N ALA A 171 3.11 -5.90 12.79
CA ALA A 171 3.74 -5.33 13.97
C ALA A 171 3.16 -5.86 15.29
N GLY A 172 2.12 -6.71 15.26
CA GLY A 172 1.52 -7.27 16.48
C GLY A 172 0.83 -6.22 17.36
N SER A 173 0.22 -5.19 16.77
CA SER A 173 -0.46 -4.13 17.52
C SER A 173 -1.61 -4.67 18.40
N PRO A 174 -2.07 -3.94 19.44
CA PRO A 174 -3.17 -4.38 20.29
C PRO A 174 -4.49 -4.68 19.53
N ARG A 175 -4.67 -4.09 18.34
CA ARG A 175 -5.84 -4.28 17.47
C ARG A 175 -5.62 -5.31 16.35
N ALA A 176 -4.44 -5.93 16.26
CA ALA A 176 -4.05 -6.85 15.19
C ALA A 176 -5.10 -7.94 14.92
N HIS A 177 -5.51 -8.68 15.94
CA HIS A 177 -6.48 -9.77 15.78
C HIS A 177 -7.84 -9.30 15.24
N ARG A 178 -8.30 -8.09 15.61
CA ARG A 178 -9.56 -7.55 15.08
C ARG A 178 -9.41 -7.11 13.62
N ILE A 179 -8.30 -6.45 13.27
CA ILE A 179 -8.01 -6.08 11.88
C ILE A 179 -7.83 -7.32 11.01
N GLN A 180 -7.18 -8.36 11.53
CA GLN A 180 -7.04 -9.62 10.83
C GLN A 180 -8.39 -10.22 10.47
N ARG A 181 -9.34 -10.29 11.42
CA ARG A 181 -10.70 -10.78 11.13
C ARG A 181 -11.42 -9.98 10.04
N ILE A 182 -11.18 -8.68 9.97
CA ILE A 182 -11.76 -7.82 8.94
C ILE A 182 -11.18 -8.15 7.56
N ILE A 183 -9.87 -8.38 7.47
CA ILE A 183 -9.17 -8.53 6.18
C ILE A 183 -9.13 -9.98 5.67
N GLU A 184 -9.31 -10.96 6.55
CA GLU A 184 -9.26 -12.40 6.24
C GLU A 184 -10.11 -12.78 5.01
N PRO A 185 -11.35 -12.30 4.84
CA PRO A 185 -12.16 -12.63 3.66
C PRO A 185 -11.50 -12.20 2.34
N MET A 186 -10.89 -11.02 2.31
CA MET A 186 -10.18 -10.50 1.14
C MET A 186 -8.86 -11.21 0.88
N LEU A 187 -8.19 -11.71 1.93
CA LEU A 187 -7.02 -12.58 1.77
C LEU A 187 -7.44 -13.93 1.17
N ALA A 188 -8.53 -14.52 1.67
CA ALA A 188 -9.05 -15.79 1.19
C ALA A 188 -9.55 -15.72 -0.27
N SER A 189 -10.23 -14.64 -0.65
CA SER A 189 -10.67 -14.39 -2.03
C SER A 189 -9.54 -13.96 -2.97
N LYS A 190 -8.35 -13.69 -2.43
CA LYS A 190 -7.20 -13.08 -3.13
C LYS A 190 -7.49 -11.67 -3.67
N ALA A 191 -8.52 -10.99 -3.17
CA ALA A 191 -8.72 -9.56 -3.40
C ALA A 191 -7.49 -8.77 -2.91
N ILE A 192 -6.99 -9.13 -1.73
CA ILE A 192 -5.71 -8.65 -1.20
C ILE A 192 -4.73 -9.83 -1.17
N ARG A 193 -3.53 -9.62 -1.71
CA ARG A 193 -2.45 -10.61 -1.71
C ARG A 193 -1.22 -10.02 -1.04
N VAL A 194 -0.49 -10.84 -0.30
CA VAL A 194 0.70 -10.41 0.46
C VAL A 194 1.95 -11.04 -0.16
N ALA A 195 2.99 -10.23 -0.34
CA ALA A 195 4.33 -10.68 -0.72
C ALA A 195 5.31 -10.25 0.37
N GLU A 196 6.11 -11.18 0.87
CA GLU A 196 7.09 -10.90 1.92
C GLU A 196 8.47 -10.62 1.30
N LEU A 197 9.09 -9.51 1.71
CA LEU A 197 10.48 -9.18 1.41
C LEU A 197 11.37 -9.92 2.41
N LYS A 198 12.13 -10.89 1.92
CA LYS A 198 12.99 -11.77 2.74
C LYS A 198 14.46 -11.38 2.70
N ASP A 199 14.88 -10.71 1.63
CA ASP A 199 16.23 -10.24 1.41
C ASP A 199 16.26 -8.95 0.57
N PHE A 200 17.38 -8.26 0.68
CA PHE A 200 17.83 -7.24 -0.26
C PHE A 200 18.91 -7.95 -1.06
N GLY A 201 18.70 -8.14 -2.37
CA GLY A 201 19.68 -8.78 -3.23
C GLY A 201 21.09 -8.23 -3.06
#